data_AF-A0A7J7PXX9-F1
#
_entry.id   AF-A0A7J7PXX9-F1
#
_cell.length_a   1.000
_cell.length_b   1.000
_cell.length_c   1.000
_cell.angle_alpha   90.00
_cell.angle_beta   90.00
_cell.angle_gamma   90.00
#
_symmetry.space_group_name_H-M   'P 1'
#
loop_
_entity.id
_entity.type
_entity.pdbx_description
1 polymer ?
#
loop_
_entity_poly.entity_id
_entity_poly.type
_entity_poly.pdbx_seq_one_letter_code
_entity_poly.pdbx_strand_id
1 'polypeptide(L)'
;MPQFTSPPSVDSTLAGPAAAAQQLALHIGETTIQLPFTPAQAQQLDAELAKLLQTFADKQAAKRPRRWDMMEVSFSGPEAGQGLELIELFCNPNAHATAFDAKLLVTVKAAGGLKIMSEGRLSAIKSDLDAYLATQ
;
A
#
# COMPACT_ATOMS: atom_id res chain seq x y z
N MET A 1 38.23 -49.26 19.20
CA MET A 1 37.10 -48.32 19.28
C MET A 1 37.52 -47.02 18.62
N PRO A 2 37.01 -46.65 17.44
CA PRO A 2 37.33 -45.37 16.82
C PRO A 2 36.34 -44.28 17.25
N GLN A 3 36.87 -43.12 17.64
CA GLN A 3 36.10 -41.92 17.97
C GLN A 3 35.72 -41.19 16.68
N PHE A 4 34.42 -41.00 16.44
CA PHE A 4 33.90 -40.11 15.40
C PHE A 4 33.76 -38.71 15.98
N THR A 5 34.52 -37.76 15.42
CA THR A 5 34.39 -36.33 15.72
C THR A 5 33.35 -35.73 14.77
N SER A 6 32.38 -35.00 15.31
CA SER A 6 31.37 -34.28 14.53
C SER A 6 31.92 -32.93 14.03
N PRO A 7 31.56 -32.48 12.81
CA PRO A 7 31.91 -31.14 12.35
C PRO A 7 30.99 -30.06 12.95
N PRO A 8 31.44 -28.79 13.03
CA PRO A 8 30.66 -27.69 13.61
C PRO A 8 29.53 -27.24 12.69
N SER A 9 28.38 -26.95 13.29
CA SER A 9 27.23 -26.32 12.64
C SER A 9 27.62 -24.95 12.08
N VAL A 10 27.37 -24.77 10.79
CA VAL A 10 27.49 -23.48 10.11
C VAL A 10 26.35 -22.56 10.57
N ASP A 11 26.71 -21.58 11.38
CA ASP A 11 25.85 -20.45 11.72
C ASP A 11 25.80 -19.51 10.52
N SER A 12 24.71 -19.60 9.74
CA SER A 12 24.38 -18.69 8.65
C SER A 12 22.92 -18.30 8.85
N THR A 13 22.63 -17.06 9.22
CA THR A 13 22.32 -16.00 8.24
C THR A 13 22.07 -14.69 9.00
N LEU A 14 22.90 -13.70 8.68
CA LEU A 14 22.66 -12.29 8.95
C LEU A 14 21.47 -11.81 8.10
N ALA A 15 20.34 -11.54 8.74
CA ALA A 15 19.35 -10.58 8.26
C ALA A 15 18.80 -9.87 9.49
N GLY A 16 19.16 -8.58 9.66
CA GLY A 16 18.44 -7.73 10.61
C GLY A 16 16.94 -7.77 10.28
N PRO A 17 16.04 -7.56 11.26
CA PRO A 17 14.61 -7.78 11.04
C PRO A 17 14.15 -6.82 9.95
N ALA A 18 13.95 -7.34 8.73
CA ALA A 18 13.06 -6.70 7.78
C ALA A 18 11.74 -6.54 8.53
N ALA A 19 11.30 -5.30 8.74
CA ALA A 19 10.12 -5.01 9.55
C ALA A 19 8.97 -5.90 9.06
N ALA A 20 8.50 -6.80 9.93
CA ALA A 20 7.58 -7.85 9.55
C ALA A 20 6.30 -7.23 8.96
N ALA A 21 5.81 -7.80 7.87
CA ALA A 21 4.56 -7.36 7.27
C ALA A 21 3.40 -7.59 8.25
N GLN A 22 2.54 -6.60 8.40
CA GLN A 22 1.32 -6.65 9.22
C GLN A 22 0.09 -6.47 8.33
N GLN A 23 -1.09 -6.77 8.87
CA GLN A 23 -2.34 -6.66 8.12
C GLN A 23 -2.80 -5.20 8.05
N LEU A 24 -2.79 -4.62 6.86
CA LEU A 24 -3.47 -3.36 6.56
C LEU A 24 -4.94 -3.68 6.22
N ALA A 25 -5.87 -3.07 6.96
CA ALA A 25 -7.30 -3.18 6.70
C ALA A 25 -7.78 -1.94 5.96
N LEU A 26 -8.18 -2.09 4.69
CA LEU A 26 -8.77 -1.03 3.88
C LEU A 26 -10.30 -1.13 3.90
N HIS A 27 -10.97 -0.11 4.40
CA HIS A 27 -12.42 0.03 4.41
C HIS A 27 -12.89 0.73 3.13
N ILE A 28 -13.37 -0.06 2.18
CA ILE A 28 -13.78 0.37 0.85
C ILE A 28 -15.28 0.17 0.70
N GLY A 29 -16.04 1.24 0.91
CA GLY A 29 -17.51 1.21 0.88
C GLY A 29 -18.06 0.30 1.96
N GLU A 30 -18.77 -0.76 1.57
CA GLU A 30 -19.31 -1.79 2.46
C GLU A 30 -18.39 -3.01 2.61
N THR A 31 -17.18 -2.94 2.06
CA THR A 31 -16.20 -4.04 2.06
C THR A 31 -14.95 -3.68 2.85
N THR A 32 -14.34 -4.68 3.46
CA THR A 32 -13.03 -4.56 4.11
C THR A 32 -12.06 -5.50 3.42
N ILE A 33 -10.94 -4.97 2.94
CA ILE A 33 -9.87 -5.76 2.34
C ILE A 33 -8.70 -5.76 3.31
N GLN A 34 -8.32 -6.94 3.80
CA GLN A 34 -7.14 -7.13 4.63
C GLN A 34 -6.02 -7.69 3.78
N LEU A 35 -4.85 -7.07 3.84
CA LEU A 35 -3.70 -7.48 3.07
C LEU A 35 -2.40 -7.26 3.85
N PRO A 36 -1.39 -8.15 3.66
CA PRO A 36 -0.09 -7.96 4.27
C PRO A 36 0.62 -6.76 3.64
N PHE A 37 1.08 -5.85 4.48
CA PHE A 37 1.79 -4.63 4.08
C PHE A 37 2.98 -4.41 4.99
N THR A 38 4.07 -3.86 4.46
CA THR A 38 5.24 -3.52 5.27
C THR A 38 5.18 -2.06 5.71
N PRO A 39 5.81 -1.68 6.83
CA PRO A 39 5.87 -0.28 7.26
C PRO A 39 6.49 0.67 6.22
N ALA A 40 7.49 0.19 5.48
CA ALA A 40 8.11 0.96 4.41
C ALA A 40 7.14 1.23 3.24
N GLN A 41 6.35 0.23 2.84
CA GLN A 41 5.30 0.41 1.83
C GLN A 41 4.20 1.36 2.32
N ALA A 42 3.84 1.28 3.61
CA ALA A 42 2.89 2.20 4.23
C ALA A 42 3.36 3.66 4.21
N GLN A 43 4.62 3.90 4.57
CA GLN A 43 5.22 5.24 4.50
C GLN A 43 5.30 5.77 3.07
N GLN A 44 5.64 4.91 2.10
CA GLN A 44 5.66 5.30 0.69
C GLN A 44 4.24 5.64 0.20
N LEU A 45 3.23 4.83 0.54
CA LEU A 45 1.85 5.12 0.20
C LEU A 45 1.38 6.44 0.83
N ASP A 46 1.73 6.69 2.09
CA ASP A 46 1.37 7.94 2.79
C ASP A 46 1.95 9.16 2.08
N ALA A 47 3.21 9.07 1.65
CA ALA A 47 3.86 10.13 0.88
C ALA A 47 3.16 10.39 -0.47
N GLU A 48 2.73 9.35 -1.19
CA GLU A 48 1.97 9.50 -2.44
C GLU A 48 0.58 10.11 -2.20
N LEU A 49 -0.12 9.68 -1.13
CA LEU A 49 -1.41 10.26 -0.75
C LEU A 49 -1.26 11.74 -0.34
N ALA A 50 -0.17 12.11 0.33
CA ALA A 50 0.13 13.50 0.68
C ALA A 50 0.34 14.36 -0.57
N LYS A 51 1.07 13.86 -1.58
CA LYS A 51 1.23 14.54 -2.88
C LYS A 51 -0.11 14.71 -3.60
N LEU A 52 -0.97 13.69 -3.55
CA LEU A 52 -2.32 13.76 -4.12
C LEU A 52 -3.18 14.81 -3.42
N LEU A 53 -3.15 14.88 -2.09
CA LEU A 53 -3.84 15.92 -1.32
C LEU A 53 -3.31 17.32 -1.67
N GLN A 54 -2.00 17.48 -1.80
CA GLN A 54 -1.40 18.74 -2.25
C GLN A 54 -1.87 19.12 -3.65
N THR A 55 -1.96 18.14 -4.57
CA THR A 55 -2.50 18.34 -5.92
C THR A 55 -3.92 18.89 -5.88
N PHE A 56 -4.78 18.39 -4.98
CA PHE A 56 -6.12 18.94 -4.78
C PHE A 56 -6.11 20.34 -4.16
N ALA A 57 -5.21 20.63 -3.22
CA ALA A 57 -5.06 21.97 -2.64
C ALA A 57 -4.66 23.00 -3.72
N ASP A 58 -3.66 22.66 -4.53
CA ASP A 58 -3.22 23.48 -5.65
C ASP A 58 -4.34 23.67 -6.69
N LYS A 59 -5.13 22.62 -6.93
CA LYS A 59 -6.31 22.68 -7.80
C LYS A 59 -7.34 23.69 -7.33
N GLN A 60 -7.60 23.76 -6.03
CA GLN A 60 -8.51 24.75 -5.46
C GLN A 60 -7.95 26.18 -5.52
N ALA A 61 -6.64 26.34 -5.38
CA ALA A 61 -5.98 27.65 -5.46
C ALA A 61 -5.79 28.15 -6.91
N ALA A 62 -5.88 27.27 -7.91
CA ALA A 62 -5.61 27.61 -9.30
C ALA A 62 -6.68 28.55 -9.88
N LYS A 63 -6.24 29.73 -10.32
CA LYS A 63 -7.11 30.74 -10.97
C LYS A 63 -7.41 30.43 -12.44
N ARG A 64 -6.68 29.50 -13.05
CA ARG A 64 -6.82 29.12 -14.46
C ARG A 64 -6.99 27.60 -14.57
N PRO A 65 -7.88 27.10 -15.43
CA PRO A 65 -8.00 25.68 -15.70
C PRO A 65 -6.67 25.11 -16.20
N ARG A 66 -6.20 24.05 -15.54
CA ARG A 66 -5.08 23.23 -16.00
C ARG A 66 -5.36 21.76 -15.69
N ARG A 67 -4.70 20.87 -16.43
CA ARG A 67 -4.70 19.44 -16.15
C ARG A 67 -3.71 19.14 -15.03
N TRP A 68 -4.08 18.23 -14.15
CA TRP A 68 -3.28 17.74 -13.04
C TRP A 68 -2.78 16.33 -13.32
N ASP A 69 -1.61 16.00 -12.80
CA ASP A 69 -1.04 14.66 -12.96
C ASP A 69 -1.89 13.64 -12.19
N MET A 70 -1.96 12.43 -12.74
CA MET A 70 -2.66 11.32 -12.12
C MET A 70 -1.73 10.64 -11.11
N MET A 71 -2.30 10.15 -10.02
CA MET A 71 -1.58 9.30 -9.08
C MET A 71 -1.75 7.85 -9.52
N GLU A 72 -0.63 7.13 -9.60
CA GLU A 72 -0.59 5.67 -9.76
C GLU A 72 0.57 5.16 -8.91
N VAL A 73 0.26 4.27 -7.96
CA VAL A 73 1.27 3.63 -7.12
C VAL A 73 0.95 2.15 -6.99
N SER A 74 1.98 1.31 -7.04
CA SER A 74 1.83 -0.13 -6.89
C SER A 74 2.87 -0.72 -5.96
N PHE A 75 2.48 -1.78 -5.26
CA PHE A 75 3.29 -2.50 -4.29
C PHE A 75 3.13 -4.00 -4.51
N SER A 76 4.25 -4.70 -4.62
CA SER A 76 4.26 -6.16 -4.59
C SER A 76 4.04 -6.67 -3.17
N GLY A 77 3.43 -7.84 -3.03
CA GLY A 77 3.33 -8.48 -1.72
C GLY A 77 4.71 -8.83 -1.14
N PRO A 78 4.79 -9.00 0.20
CA PRO A 78 6.05 -9.25 0.89
C PRO A 78 6.64 -10.63 0.59
N GLU A 79 5.81 -11.60 0.20
CA GLU A 79 6.24 -12.97 -0.10
C GLU A 79 5.82 -13.35 -1.53
N ALA A 80 6.81 -13.62 -2.39
CA ALA A 80 6.56 -13.95 -3.79
C ALA A 80 5.80 -15.28 -3.92
N GLY A 81 4.69 -15.26 -4.67
CA GLY A 81 3.89 -16.46 -4.97
C GLY A 81 2.96 -16.91 -3.85
N GLN A 82 2.82 -16.14 -2.76
CA GLN A 82 1.88 -16.43 -1.67
C GLN A 82 1.08 -15.18 -1.27
N GLY A 83 -0.22 -15.35 -1.02
CA GLY A 83 -1.07 -14.28 -0.52
C GLY A 83 -1.25 -13.13 -1.51
N LEU A 84 -0.74 -11.94 -1.19
CA LEU A 84 -0.84 -10.75 -2.04
C LEU A 84 0.25 -10.80 -3.13
N GLU A 85 -0.14 -10.69 -4.40
CA GLU A 85 0.83 -10.49 -5.49
C GLU A 85 1.08 -9.01 -5.75
N LEU A 86 0.00 -8.23 -5.82
CA LEU A 86 0.04 -6.82 -6.18
C LEU A 86 -1.11 -6.07 -5.52
N ILE A 87 -0.83 -4.90 -4.99
CA ILE A 87 -1.82 -3.84 -4.77
C ILE A 87 -1.43 -2.64 -5.62
N GLU A 88 -2.41 -2.05 -6.29
CA GLU A 88 -2.27 -0.85 -7.10
C GLU A 88 -3.38 0.13 -6.73
N LEU A 89 -3.01 1.40 -6.57
CA LEU A 89 -3.94 2.49 -6.29
C LEU A 89 -3.78 3.55 -7.36
N PHE A 90 -4.90 3.92 -7.97
CA PHE A 90 -4.98 4.93 -9.01
C PHE A 90 -5.99 6.03 -8.63
N CYS A 91 -5.63 7.29 -8.87
CA CYS A 91 -6.54 8.41 -8.75
C CYS A 91 -6.31 9.43 -9.86
N ASN A 92 -7.40 9.88 -10.49
CA ASN A 92 -7.38 10.99 -11.44
C ASN A 92 -7.96 12.26 -10.80
N PRO A 93 -7.13 13.23 -10.34
CA PRO A 93 -7.62 14.45 -9.70
C PRO A 93 -8.48 15.32 -10.61
N ASN A 94 -8.41 15.11 -11.93
CA ASN A 94 -9.22 15.87 -12.89
C ASN A 94 -10.68 15.40 -12.90
N ALA A 95 -10.97 14.18 -12.45
CA ALA A 95 -12.32 13.60 -12.42
C ALA A 95 -13.16 13.99 -11.19
N HIS A 96 -12.54 14.61 -10.18
CA HIS A 96 -13.16 14.96 -8.90
C HIS A 96 -13.07 16.46 -8.66
N ALA A 97 -14.09 17.08 -8.07
CA ALA A 97 -14.06 18.52 -7.82
C ALA A 97 -13.04 18.87 -6.72
N THR A 98 -12.99 18.06 -5.66
CA THR A 98 -12.18 18.27 -4.45
C THR A 98 -11.57 16.95 -3.97
N ALA A 99 -10.70 17.02 -2.96
CA ALA A 99 -10.18 15.82 -2.30
C ALA A 99 -11.26 15.04 -1.52
N PHE A 100 -12.34 15.72 -1.11
CA PHE A 100 -13.39 15.12 -0.28
C PHE A 100 -14.26 14.13 -1.06
N ASP A 101 -14.54 14.43 -2.33
CA ASP A 101 -15.27 13.57 -3.26
C ASP A 101 -14.35 12.66 -4.08
N ALA A 102 -13.03 12.69 -3.82
CA ALA A 102 -12.06 11.88 -4.54
C ALA A 102 -12.18 10.39 -4.19
N LYS A 103 -12.12 9.56 -5.23
CA LYS A 103 -12.07 8.11 -5.11
C LYS A 103 -10.77 7.57 -5.69
N LEU A 104 -10.22 6.56 -5.04
CA LEU A 104 -9.11 5.77 -5.57
C LEU A 104 -9.68 4.46 -6.12
N LEU A 105 -9.26 4.12 -7.33
CA LEU A 105 -9.42 2.77 -7.85
C LEU A 105 -8.32 1.90 -7.21
N VAL A 106 -8.73 0.93 -6.41
CA VAL A 106 -7.86 -0.03 -5.74
C VAL A 106 -7.96 -1.35 -6.47
N THR A 107 -6.84 -1.82 -7.01
CA THR A 107 -6.71 -3.14 -7.63
C THR A 107 -5.86 -4.02 -6.72
N VAL A 108 -6.41 -5.16 -6.31
CA VAL A 108 -5.71 -6.18 -5.53
C VAL A 108 -5.64 -7.45 -6.35
N LYS A 109 -4.45 -8.03 -6.49
CA LYS A 109 -4.22 -9.34 -7.09
C LYS A 109 -3.65 -10.28 -6.04
N ALA A 110 -4.27 -11.44 -5.88
CA ALA A 110 -3.81 -12.48 -4.97
C ALA A 110 -3.23 -13.67 -5.74
N ALA A 111 -2.34 -14.40 -5.08
CA ALA A 111 -1.79 -15.64 -5.55
C ALA A 111 -2.92 -16.62 -5.88
N GLY A 112 -2.87 -17.20 -7.08
CA GLY A 112 -3.95 -18.06 -7.61
C GLY A 112 -4.93 -17.35 -8.55
N GLY A 113 -4.66 -16.09 -8.92
CA GLY A 113 -5.34 -15.40 -10.03
C GLY A 113 -6.60 -14.62 -9.65
N LEU A 114 -6.93 -14.53 -8.36
CA LEU A 114 -8.03 -13.66 -7.90
C LEU A 114 -7.63 -12.19 -8.08
N LYS A 115 -8.47 -11.43 -8.80
CA LYS A 115 -8.32 -9.97 -8.96
C LYS A 115 -9.57 -9.27 -8.44
N ILE A 116 -9.38 -8.35 -7.51
CA ILE A 116 -10.41 -7.46 -6.97
C ILE A 116 -10.12 -6.06 -7.49
N MET A 117 -11.15 -5.38 -7.99
CA MET A 117 -11.11 -3.97 -8.33
C MET A 117 -12.25 -3.28 -7.60
N SER A 118 -11.93 -2.27 -6.81
CA SER A 118 -12.92 -1.54 -6.00
C SER A 118 -12.58 -0.06 -5.91
N GLU A 119 -13.56 0.77 -5.58
CA GLU A 119 -13.37 2.21 -5.43
C GLU A 119 -13.51 2.64 -3.96
N GLY A 120 -12.45 3.20 -3.37
CA GLY A 120 -12.46 3.71 -2.01
C GLY A 120 -12.39 5.23 -1.94
N ARG A 121 -13.01 5.85 -0.93
CA ARG A 121 -12.84 7.30 -0.70
C ARG A 121 -11.41 7.58 -0.26
N LEU A 122 -10.80 8.64 -0.80
CA LEU A 122 -9.45 9.09 -0.41
C LEU A 122 -9.30 9.27 1.10
N SER A 123 -10.29 9.92 1.73
CA SER A 123 -10.30 10.14 3.18
C SER A 123 -10.34 8.84 3.99
N ALA A 124 -11.08 7.83 3.54
CA ALA A 124 -11.16 6.54 4.23
C ALA A 124 -9.84 5.78 4.12
N ILE A 125 -9.28 5.67 2.91
CA ILE A 125 -8.00 5.00 2.68
C ILE A 125 -6.86 5.69 3.46
N LYS A 126 -6.84 7.03 3.48
CA LYS A 126 -5.85 7.78 4.27
C LYS A 126 -6.01 7.50 5.76
N SER A 127 -7.23 7.50 6.28
CA SER A 127 -7.51 7.19 7.69
C SER A 127 -7.09 5.77 8.08
N ASP A 128 -7.33 4.79 7.21
CA ASP A 128 -6.93 3.40 7.43
C ASP A 128 -5.40 3.25 7.47
N LEU A 129 -4.71 3.96 6.57
CA LEU A 129 -3.26 3.99 6.53
C LEU A 129 -2.66 4.67 7.77
N ASP A 130 -3.26 5.78 8.22
CA ASP A 130 -2.85 6.48 9.43
C ASP A 130 -3.01 5.60 10.67
N ALA A 131 -4.13 4.87 10.76
CA ALA A 131 -4.35 3.89 11.82
C ALA A 131 -3.30 2.78 11.79
N TYR A 132 -2.97 2.24 10.60
CA TYR A 132 -1.94 1.22 10.44
C TYR A 132 -0.54 1.72 10.83
N LEU A 133 -0.19 2.96 10.47
CA LEU A 133 1.10 3.55 10.81
C LEU A 133 1.23 3.88 12.31
N ALA A 134 0.11 4.16 12.98
CA ALA A 134 0.08 4.41 14.43
C ALA A 134 0.29 3.12 15.26
N THR A 135 0.16 1.94 14.66
CA THR A 135 0.42 0.65 15.33
C THR A 135 1.85 0.13 15.10
N GLN A 136 2.67 0.86 14.35
CA GLN A 136 4.10 0.55 14.14
C GLN A 136 4.96 1.17 15.23
#